data_AF-A0A9D7FJP7-F1
#
_entry.id   AF-A0A9D7FJP7-F1
#
_cell.length_a   1.000
_cell.length_b   1.000
_cell.length_c   1.000
_cell.angle_alpha   90.00
_cell.angle_beta   90.00
_cell.angle_gamma   90.00
#
_symmetry.space_group_name_H-M   'P 1'
#
loop_
_entity.id
_entity.type
_entity.pdbx_description
1 polymer ?
#
loop_
_entity_poly.entity_id
_entity_poly.type
_entity_poly.pdbx_seq_one_letter_code
_entity_poly.pdbx_strand_id
1 'polypeptide(L)' 'MKFKVITFGCQMNVYDTGRIERYLVAGGHEAALTEDMADLLVINTCAIRDTAESRVYGTLGRLAQFKESDRGVW' A
#
# COMPACT_ATOMS: atom_id res chain seq x y z
N MET A 1 12.63 -8.04 -1.48
CA MET A 1 11.23 -7.74 -1.83
C MET A 1 11.04 -6.24 -1.75
N LYS A 2 10.51 -5.63 -2.81
CA LYS A 2 10.23 -4.20 -2.91
C LYS A 2 8.83 -3.90 -2.40
N PHE A 3 8.67 -2.81 -1.64
CA PHE A 3 7.38 -2.44 -1.07
C PHE A 3 6.99 -0.99 -1.39
N LYS A 4 5.69 -0.70 -1.42
CA LYS A 4 5.17 0.67 -1.53
C LYS A 4 4.01 0.86 -0.55
N VAL A 5 4.01 1.96 0.18
CA VAL A 5 2.90 2.34 1.07
C VAL A 5 2.05 3.42 0.40
N ILE A 6 0.79 3.11 0.12
CA ILE A 6 -0.20 4.09 -0.34
C ILE A 6 -0.95 4.60 0.88
N THR A 7 -0.93 5.91 1.07
CA THR A 7 -1.55 6.55 2.24
C THR A 7 -2.80 7.31 1.84
N PHE A 8 -3.91 7.01 2.50
CA PHE A 8 -5.16 7.75 2.45
C PHE A 8 -5.55 8.18 3.87
N GLY A 9 -6.28 9.29 3.99
CA GLY A 9 -6.79 9.74 5.29
C GLY A 9 -6.15 11.05 5.75
N CYS A 10 -5.66 11.09 6.99
CA CYS A 10 -5.24 12.32 7.65
C CYS A 10 -3.73 12.33 7.99
N GLN A 11 -3.29 13.38 8.70
CA GLN A 11 -1.91 13.54 9.15
C GLN A 11 -1.43 12.36 10.02
N MET A 12 -2.34 11.70 10.73
CA MET A 12 -2.03 10.50 11.51
C MET A 12 -1.58 9.35 10.60
N ASN A 13 -2.26 9.11 9.48
CA ASN A 13 -1.83 8.09 8.52
C ASN A 13 -0.47 8.43 7.90
N VAL A 14 -0.20 9.70 7.59
CA VAL A 14 1.12 10.10 7.08
C VAL A 14 2.22 9.79 8.10
N TYR A 15 1.98 10.08 9.37
CA TYR A 15 2.90 9.75 10.45
C TYR A 15 3.10 8.23 10.60
N ASP A 16 2.01 7.47 10.57
CA ASP A 16 2.03 6.01 10.67
C ASP A 16 2.72 5.38 9.46
N THR A 17 2.58 5.95 8.26
CA THR A 17 3.30 5.51 7.06
C THR A 17 4.80 5.51 7.28
N GLY A 18 5.37 6.58 7.86
CA GLY A 18 6.80 6.59 8.18
C GLY A 18 7.20 5.50 9.19
N ARG A 19 6.30 5.08 10.10
CA ARG A 19 6.55 3.95 11.00
C ARG A 19 6.54 2.61 10.26
N ILE A 20 5.55 2.41 9.40
CA ILE A 20 5.41 1.21 8.56
C ILE A 20 6.64 1.06 7.65
N GLU A 21 7.06 2.13 6.97
CA GLU A 21 8.23 2.11 6.10
C GLU A 21 9.49 1.72 6.85
N ARG A 22 9.73 2.30 8.05
CA ARG A 22 10.88 1.94 8.88
C ARG A 22 10.86 0.48 9.33
N TYR A 23 9.70 -0.04 9.68
CA TYR A 23 9.54 -1.45 10.06
C TYR A 23 9.89 -2.38 8.88
N LEU A 24 9.39 -2.07 7.68
CA LEU A 24 9.68 -2.85 6.48
C LEU A 24 11.16 -2.80 6.09
N VAL A 25 11.79 -1.62 6.16
CA VAL A 25 13.23 -1.49 5.93
C VAL A 25 14.03 -2.30 6.96
N ALA A 26 13.65 -2.26 8.24
CA ALA A 26 14.31 -3.07 9.28
C ALA A 26 14.14 -4.58 9.06
N GLY A 27 13.05 -4.99 8.39
CA GLY A 27 12.82 -6.38 7.97
C GLY A 27 13.58 -6.80 6.69
N GLY A 28 14.39 -5.93 6.10
CA GLY A 28 15.16 -6.21 4.88
C GLY A 28 14.37 -5.99 3.58
N HIS A 29 13.24 -5.27 3.63
CA HIS A 29 12.52 -4.85 2.44
C HIS A 29 13.05 -3.51 1.91
N GLU A 30 12.88 -3.27 0.60
CA GLU A 30 13.34 -2.04 -0.06
C GLU A 30 12.16 -1.22 -0.57
N ALA A 31 12.25 0.11 -0.50
CA ALA A 31 11.18 0.96 -1.02
C ALA A 31 11.16 0.92 -2.56
N ALA A 32 9.99 0.63 -3.13
CA ALA A 32 9.75 0.71 -4.56
C ALA A 32 9.57 2.17 -5.00
N LEU A 33 10.11 2.50 -6.18
CA LEU A 33 9.93 3.82 -6.79
C LEU A 33 8.47 4.04 -7.18
N THR A 34 7.87 3.05 -7.82
CA THR A 34 6.50 3.06 -8.33
C THR A 34 5.70 1.87 -7.80
N GLU A 35 4.37 1.93 -7.93
CA GLU A 35 3.47 0.86 -7.46
C GLU A 35 3.65 -0.45 -8.25
N ASP A 36 3.93 -0.35 -9.55
CA ASP A 36 4.18 -1.48 -10.46
C ASP A 36 5.49 -2.23 -10.18
N MET A 37 6.43 -1.58 -9.48
CA MET A 37 7.69 -2.20 -9.05
C MET A 37 7.61 -2.81 -7.64
N ALA A 38 6.46 -2.72 -6.98
CA ALA A 38 6.28 -3.22 -5.63
C ALA A 38 5.79 -4.67 -5.67
N ASP A 39 6.52 -5.55 -5.00
CA ASP A 39 6.07 -6.91 -4.71
C ASP A 39 5.04 -6.91 -3.56
N LEU A 40 5.13 -5.92 -2.66
CA LEU A 40 4.21 -5.70 -1.53
C LEU A 40 3.63 -4.29 -1.56
N LEU A 41 2.31 -4.20 -1.62
CA LEU A 41 1.60 -2.93 -1.51
C LEU A 41 0.85 -2.83 -0.18
N VAL A 42 1.12 -1.78 0.59
CA VAL A 42 0.45 -1.51 1.86
C VAL A 42 -0.45 -0.31 1.70
N ILE A 43 -1.76 -0.48 1.89
CA ILE A 43 -2.71 0.62 1.89
C ILE A 43 -2.99 1.05 3.33
N ASN A 44 -2.44 2.19 3.74
CA ASN A 44 -2.69 2.79 5.04
C ASN A 44 -3.86 3.79 4.93
N THR A 45 -4.96 3.51 5.61
CA THR A 45 -6.17 4.33 5.55
C THR A 45 -6.87 4.44 6.90
N CYS A 46 -7.71 5.46 7.10
CA CYS A 46 -8.62 5.52 8.25
C CYS A 46 -9.86 4.66 8.02
N ALA A 47 -10.26 3.89 9.03
CA ALA A 47 -11.47 3.08 9.00
C ALA A 47 -12.79 3.87 9.23
N ILE A 48 -12.70 5.16 9.56
CA ILE A 48 -13.82 5.96 10.11
C ILE A 48 -14.31 7.08 9.17
N ARG A 49 -13.85 7.12 7.92
CA ARG A 49 -14.35 8.09 6.92
C ARG A 49 -14.79 7.37 5.66
N ASP A 50 -16.09 7.45 5.33
CA ASP A 50 -16.73 6.81 4.15
C ASP A 50 -15.98 7.04 2.83
N THR A 51 -15.33 8.20 2.67
CA THR A 51 -14.57 8.53 1.45
C THR A 51 -13.31 7.69 1.29
N ALA A 52 -12.76 7.17 2.39
CA ALA A 52 -11.54 6.39 2.39
C ALA A 52 -11.81 4.95 1.91
N GLU A 53 -12.97 4.42 2.25
CA GLU A 53 -13.43 3.09 1.84
C GLU A 53 -13.63 3.01 0.32
N SER A 54 -14.29 4.00 -0.30
CA SER A 54 -14.47 4.06 -1.75
C SER A 54 -13.13 4.13 -2.52
N ARG A 55 -12.13 4.85 -1.98
CA ARG A 55 -10.79 4.90 -2.59
C ARG A 55 -10.07 3.57 -2.49
N VAL A 56 -10.17 2.89 -1.35
CA VAL A 56 -9.62 1.54 -1.17
C VAL A 56 -10.22 0.57 -2.17
N TYR A 57 -11.55 0.54 -2.33
CA TYR A 57 -12.20 -0.35 -3.31
C TYR A 57 -11.78 -0.06 -4.75
N GLY A 58 -11.65 1.22 -5.14
CA GLY A 58 -11.13 1.59 -6.46
C GLY A 58 -9.67 1.14 -6.68
N THR A 59 -8.82 1.30 -5.65
CA THR A 59 -7.44 0.83 -5.68
C THR A 59 -7.36 -0.69 -5.73
N LEU A 60 -8.15 -1.41 -4.93
CA LEU A 60 -8.23 -2.87 -4.94
C LEU A 60 -8.71 -3.42 -6.28
N GLY A 61 -9.69 -2.79 -6.92
CA GLY A 61 -10.15 -3.18 -8.27
C GLY A 61 -9.03 -3.07 -9.31
N ARG A 62 -8.25 -1.98 -9.29
CA ARG A 62 -7.08 -1.81 -10.17
C ARG A 62 -5.99 -2.86 -9.88
N LEU A 63 -5.74 -3.15 -8.61
CA LEU A 63 -4.72 -4.13 -8.20
C LEU A 63 -5.14 -5.57 -8.49
N ALA A 64 -6.44 -5.89 -8.41
CA ALA A 64 -6.96 -7.19 -8.79
C ALA A 64 -6.72 -7.48 -10.27
N GLN A 65 -6.87 -6.46 -11.14
CA GLN A 65 -6.52 -6.59 -12.57
C GLN A 65 -5.03 -6.85 -12.78
N PHE A 66 -4.16 -6.21 -12.00
CA PHE A 66 -2.72 -6.51 -12.01
C PHE A 66 -2.43 -7.94 -11.52
N LYS A 67 -3.13 -8.41 -10.48
CA LYS A 67 -2.98 -9.76 -9.92
C LYS A 67 -3.45 -10.88 -10.88
N GLU A 68 -4.48 -10.64 -11.67
CA GLU A 68 -4.91 -11.61 -12.70
C GLU A 68 -3.90 -11.75 -13.84
N SER A 69 -3.14 -10.68 -14.11
CA SER A 69 -2.09 -10.68 -15.12
C SER A 69 -0.79 -11.33 -14.63
N ASP A 70 -0.52 -11.33 -13.32
CA ASP A 70 0.69 -11.91 -12.74
C ASP A 70 0.33 -12.95 -11.67
N ARG A 71 0.23 -14.22 -12.12
CA ARG A 71 -0.12 -15.37 -11.28
C ARG A 71 1.00 -15.70 -10.29
N GLY A 72 0.99 -14.99 -9.17
CA GLY A 72 1.46 -15.54 -7.90
C GLY A 72 2.62 -14.80 -7.27
N VAL A 73 2.30 -13.82 -6.44
CA VAL A 73 3.06 -13.56 -5.20
C VAL A 73 2.15 -12.86 -4.20
N TRP A 74 2.30 -13.20 -2.92
CA TRP A 74 1.66 -12.56 -1.76
C TRP A 74 2.75 -11.97 -0.88
#